data_AF-B6G130-F1
#
_entry.id   AF-B6G130-F1
#
_cell.length_a   1.000
_cell.length_b   1.000
_cell.length_c   1.000
_cell.angle_alpha   90.00
_cell.angle_beta   90.00
_cell.angle_gamma   90.00
#
_symmetry.space_group_name_H-M   'P 1'
#
loop_
_entity.id
_entity.type
_entity.pdbx_description
1 polymer ?
#
loop_
_entity_poly.entity_id
_entity_poly.type
_entity_poly.pdbx_seq_one_letter_code
_entity_poly.pdbx_strand_id
1 'polypeptide(L)'
;MIISGNKPFDEIKEFLKDDKTVFIIGCGKCATVCKSGGEEQVQAMKQLLEREGKVITGTTILDPACTLSKTKRDLEEFMDIIQDTDSILSMACGDGTQTIAKVMEYKPVYPANDTLFIGEVQMLGRYEEACRACGDCQLAWTGGICPVTSCSKGLLNGACGGADKDGRCEVNPEYSCAWVKIYKRLERLNQLENLLKVRDERDYSKLNRKRDITMKELNDRRKR
;
A
#
# COMPACT_ATOMS: atom_id res chain seq x y z
N MET A 1 6.19 2.37 0.18
CA MET A 1 5.93 0.93 -0.01
C MET A 1 4.49 0.65 0.40
N ILE A 2 3.78 -0.27 -0.27
CA ILE A 2 2.44 -0.69 0.18
C ILE A 2 2.62 -1.79 1.23
N ILE A 3 2.08 -1.59 2.42
CA ILE A 3 2.08 -2.60 3.48
C ILE A 3 0.87 -3.51 3.27
N SER A 4 1.13 -4.82 3.21
CA SER A 4 0.09 -5.84 3.05
C SER A 4 0.28 -6.96 4.06
N GLY A 5 -0.83 -7.59 4.47
CA GLY A 5 -0.84 -8.76 5.35
C GLY A 5 -1.70 -9.86 4.76
N ASN A 6 -1.40 -11.12 5.06
CA ASN A 6 -2.25 -12.23 4.65
C ASN A 6 -3.63 -12.11 5.31
N LYS A 7 -4.67 -12.35 4.52
CA LYS A 7 -6.03 -12.53 5.03
C LYS A 7 -6.10 -13.74 5.96
N PRO A 8 -7.08 -13.79 6.87
CA PRO A 8 -7.39 -15.02 7.59
C PRO A 8 -7.60 -16.18 6.60
N PHE A 9 -7.02 -17.34 6.90
CA PHE A 9 -7.05 -18.47 5.96
C PHE A 9 -8.48 -18.97 5.67
N ASP A 10 -9.39 -18.87 6.64
CA ASP A 10 -10.80 -19.22 6.42
C ASP A 10 -11.49 -18.33 5.38
N GLU A 11 -11.11 -17.06 5.29
CA GLU A 11 -11.62 -16.15 4.24
C GLU A 11 -11.11 -16.58 2.85
N ILE A 12 -9.83 -16.99 2.76
CA ILE A 12 -9.25 -17.50 1.52
C ILE A 12 -9.96 -18.80 1.08
N LYS A 13 -10.26 -19.70 2.03
CA LYS A 13 -11.01 -20.93 1.73
C LYS A 13 -12.42 -20.63 1.21
N GLU A 14 -13.10 -19.64 1.78
CA GLU A 14 -14.42 -19.24 1.30
C GLU A 14 -14.39 -18.71 -0.13
N PHE A 15 -13.36 -17.94 -0.52
CA PHE A 15 -13.19 -17.50 -1.91
C PHE A 15 -12.97 -18.66 -2.87
N LEU A 16 -12.22 -19.68 -2.44
CA LEU A 16 -11.83 -20.82 -3.28
C LEU A 16 -12.78 -22.01 -3.13
N LYS A 17 -13.92 -21.90 -2.45
CA LYS A 17 -14.72 -23.06 -2.04
C LYS A 17 -15.13 -23.96 -3.20
N ASP A 18 -15.53 -23.36 -4.33
CA ASP A 18 -16.03 -24.05 -5.52
C ASP A 18 -14.91 -24.39 -6.52
N ASP A 19 -13.69 -23.87 -6.30
CA ASP A 19 -12.54 -24.07 -7.18
C ASP A 19 -11.74 -25.31 -6.75
N LYS A 20 -11.44 -26.22 -7.67
CA LYS A 20 -10.62 -27.40 -7.40
C LYS A 20 -9.15 -27.15 -7.71
N THR A 21 -8.86 -26.44 -8.80
CA THR A 21 -7.51 -26.14 -9.26
C THR A 21 -7.20 -24.65 -9.08
N VAL A 22 -6.02 -24.32 -8.54
CA VAL A 22 -5.64 -22.93 -8.23
C VAL A 22 -4.21 -22.65 -8.68
N PHE A 23 -4.00 -21.49 -9.31
CA PHE A 23 -2.68 -20.99 -9.68
C PHE A 23 -2.30 -19.85 -8.73
N ILE A 24 -1.12 -19.89 -8.10
CA ILE A 24 -0.75 -18.90 -7.08
C ILE A 24 0.24 -17.88 -7.65
N ILE A 25 -0.05 -16.59 -7.48
CA ILE A 25 0.80 -15.50 -7.95
C ILE A 25 1.27 -14.65 -6.76
N GLY A 26 2.58 -14.60 -6.53
CA GLY A 26 3.20 -13.69 -5.57
C GLY A 26 3.70 -12.38 -6.19
N CYS A 27 4.25 -11.50 -5.35
CA CYS A 27 4.80 -10.21 -5.77
C CYS A 27 6.17 -9.92 -5.12
N GLY A 28 7.20 -9.81 -5.96
CA GLY A 28 8.61 -9.66 -5.61
C GLY A 28 9.01 -8.33 -4.95
N LYS A 29 8.12 -7.32 -4.95
CA LYS A 29 8.37 -6.01 -4.32
C LYS A 29 7.81 -5.92 -2.91
N CYS A 30 6.74 -5.13 -2.73
CA CYS A 30 6.25 -4.75 -1.41
C CYS A 30 5.74 -5.97 -0.61
N ALA A 31 5.09 -6.94 -1.26
CA ALA A 31 4.55 -8.12 -0.59
C ALA A 31 5.67 -9.04 -0.03
N THR A 32 6.78 -9.21 -0.76
CA THR A 32 7.98 -9.91 -0.27
C THR A 32 8.57 -9.23 0.96
N VAL A 33 8.71 -7.90 0.94
CA VAL A 33 9.25 -7.15 2.10
C VAL A 33 8.31 -7.24 3.31
N CYS A 34 7.00 -7.33 3.09
CA CYS A 34 6.01 -7.58 4.13
C CYS A 34 5.96 -9.04 4.61
N LYS A 35 6.73 -9.96 4.01
CA LYS A 35 6.62 -11.41 4.24
C LYS A 35 5.17 -11.90 4.08
N SER A 36 4.47 -11.40 3.05
CA SER A 36 3.06 -11.71 2.77
C SER A 36 2.82 -12.29 1.38
N GLY A 37 3.83 -12.32 0.50
CA GLY A 37 3.64 -12.79 -0.88
C GLY A 37 4.91 -12.96 -1.70
N GLY A 38 6.05 -13.14 -1.02
CA GLY A 38 7.29 -13.57 -1.67
C GLY A 38 7.33 -15.09 -1.84
N GLU A 39 8.43 -15.61 -2.40
CA GLU A 39 8.62 -17.03 -2.70
C GLU A 39 8.29 -17.95 -1.50
N GLU A 40 8.89 -17.68 -0.34
CA GLU A 40 8.66 -18.45 0.89
C GLU A 40 7.17 -18.51 1.27
N GLN A 41 6.44 -17.39 1.13
CA GLN A 41 5.03 -17.31 1.48
C GLN A 41 4.15 -18.01 0.45
N VAL A 42 4.49 -17.92 -0.84
CA VAL A 42 3.79 -18.62 -1.91
C VAL A 42 3.94 -20.14 -1.74
N GLN A 43 5.13 -20.63 -1.43
CA GLN A 43 5.34 -22.06 -1.18
C GLN A 43 4.60 -22.53 0.08
N ALA A 44 4.57 -21.72 1.15
CA ALA A 44 3.80 -22.04 2.35
C ALA A 44 2.28 -22.10 2.07
N MET A 45 1.75 -21.14 1.31
CA MET A 45 0.34 -21.12 0.91
C MET A 45 -0.01 -22.30 0.00
N LYS A 46 0.88 -22.64 -0.94
CA LYS A 46 0.74 -23.85 -1.78
C LYS A 46 0.54 -25.09 -0.92
N GLN A 47 1.45 -25.36 0.01
CA GLN A 47 1.37 -26.52 0.89
C GLN A 47 0.09 -26.53 1.74
N LEU A 48 -0.35 -25.35 2.19
CA LEU A 48 -1.56 -25.22 2.99
C LEU A 48 -2.82 -25.55 2.18
N LEU A 49 -2.93 -25.04 0.95
CA LEU A 49 -4.06 -25.32 0.06
C LEU A 49 -4.08 -26.77 -0.44
N GLU A 50 -2.91 -27.36 -0.69
CA GLU A 50 -2.81 -28.79 -1.04
C GLU A 50 -3.32 -29.69 0.09
N ARG A 51 -3.05 -29.33 1.36
CA ARG A 51 -3.60 -30.04 2.54
C ARG A 51 -5.12 -29.92 2.66
N GLU A 52 -5.70 -28.80 2.21
CA GLU A 52 -7.15 -28.60 2.14
C GLU A 52 -7.79 -29.25 0.89
N GLY A 53 -7.02 -30.04 0.13
CA GLY A 53 -7.52 -30.80 -1.02
C GLY A 53 -7.62 -30.02 -2.34
N LYS A 54 -7.03 -28.81 -2.40
CA LYS A 54 -6.90 -28.06 -3.66
C LYS A 54 -5.72 -28.59 -4.48
N VAL A 55 -5.82 -28.50 -5.81
CA VAL A 55 -4.71 -28.84 -6.71
C VAL A 55 -4.02 -27.57 -7.18
N ILE A 56 -2.75 -27.39 -6.83
CA ILE A 56 -1.99 -26.21 -7.26
C ILE A 56 -1.34 -26.49 -8.62
N THR A 57 -1.83 -25.83 -9.65
CA THR A 57 -1.42 -26.06 -11.06
C THR A 57 -0.10 -25.40 -11.40
N GLY A 58 0.25 -24.34 -10.67
CA GLY A 58 1.52 -23.65 -10.78
C GLY A 58 1.65 -22.48 -9.83
N THR A 59 2.86 -21.95 -9.75
CA THR A 59 3.19 -20.78 -8.92
C THR A 59 4.16 -19.87 -9.67
N THR A 60 4.01 -18.56 -9.52
CA THR A 60 5.00 -17.59 -10.05
C THR A 60 5.11 -16.36 -9.15
N ILE A 61 6.22 -15.62 -9.25
CA ILE A 61 6.45 -14.35 -8.56
C ILE A 61 6.59 -13.23 -9.59
N LEU A 62 5.63 -12.31 -9.61
CA LEU A 62 5.70 -11.12 -10.44
C LEU A 62 6.54 -10.02 -9.78
N ASP A 63 7.41 -9.36 -10.53
CA ASP A 63 8.29 -8.32 -9.97
C ASP A 63 8.26 -7.00 -10.77
N PRO A 64 7.38 -6.04 -10.43
CA PRO A 64 6.20 -6.15 -9.55
C PRO A 64 4.95 -6.65 -10.28
N ALA A 65 3.94 -7.06 -9.50
CA ALA A 65 2.61 -7.42 -10.01
C ALA A 65 1.75 -6.23 -10.51
N CYS A 66 2.08 -4.98 -10.16
CA CYS A 66 1.25 -3.80 -10.46
C CYS A 66 1.68 -3.00 -11.70
N THR A 67 2.36 -3.64 -12.65
CA THR A 67 2.75 -3.02 -13.92
C THR A 67 2.06 -3.76 -15.07
N LEU A 68 0.93 -3.23 -15.55
CA LEU A 68 0.04 -3.91 -16.49
C LEU A 68 0.75 -4.57 -17.69
N SER A 69 1.59 -3.82 -18.41
CA SER A 69 2.29 -4.33 -19.59
C SER A 69 3.33 -5.41 -19.25
N LYS A 70 4.00 -5.28 -18.11
CA LYS A 70 4.98 -6.27 -17.64
C LYS A 70 4.26 -7.53 -17.16
N THR A 71 3.22 -7.39 -16.33
CA THR A 71 2.39 -8.49 -15.84
C THR A 71 1.80 -9.29 -16.99
N LYS A 72 1.34 -8.63 -18.05
CA LYS A 72 0.89 -9.32 -19.27
C LYS A 72 2.00 -10.20 -19.85
N ARG A 73 3.18 -9.63 -20.11
CA ARG A 73 4.33 -10.37 -20.66
C ARG A 73 4.77 -11.53 -19.75
N ASP A 74 4.86 -11.29 -18.44
CA ASP A 74 5.31 -12.30 -17.48
C ASP A 74 4.34 -13.48 -17.39
N LEU A 75 3.04 -13.26 -17.63
CA LEU A 75 2.03 -14.32 -17.56
C LEU A 75 1.81 -15.05 -18.89
N GLU A 76 2.36 -14.55 -20.01
CA GLU A 76 2.26 -15.19 -21.33
C GLU A 76 2.77 -16.64 -21.32
N GLU A 77 3.86 -16.93 -20.59
CA GLU A 77 4.44 -18.28 -20.51
C GLU A 77 3.60 -19.26 -19.67
N PHE A 78 2.65 -18.78 -18.87
CA PHE A 78 1.79 -19.59 -18.02
C PHE A 78 0.35 -19.67 -18.55
N MET A 79 0.06 -19.06 -19.70
CA MET A 79 -1.31 -18.95 -20.23
C MET A 79 -2.00 -20.30 -20.39
N ASP A 80 -1.30 -21.29 -20.96
CA ASP A 80 -1.83 -22.64 -21.16
C ASP A 80 -2.23 -23.29 -19.82
N ILE A 81 -1.38 -23.16 -18.80
CA ILE A 81 -1.61 -23.72 -17.46
C ILE A 81 -2.77 -22.99 -16.76
N ILE A 82 -2.78 -21.66 -16.83
CA ILE A 82 -3.79 -20.82 -16.19
C ILE A 82 -5.16 -21.05 -16.84
N GLN A 83 -5.22 -21.28 -18.15
CA GLN A 83 -6.45 -21.55 -18.87
C GLN A 83 -7.15 -22.83 -18.38
N ASP A 84 -6.39 -23.84 -17.96
CA ASP A 84 -6.93 -25.11 -17.43
C ASP A 84 -7.13 -25.09 -15.90
N THR A 85 -6.91 -23.94 -15.25
CA THR A 85 -7.08 -23.76 -13.81
C THR A 85 -8.42 -23.07 -13.49
N ASP A 86 -9.09 -23.42 -12.40
CA ASP A 86 -10.38 -22.82 -12.03
C ASP A 86 -10.21 -21.35 -11.64
N SER A 87 -9.21 -21.04 -10.81
CA SER A 87 -8.95 -19.67 -10.37
C SER A 87 -7.47 -19.34 -10.08
N ILE A 88 -7.21 -18.05 -9.88
CA ILE A 88 -5.90 -17.52 -9.52
C ILE A 88 -5.98 -16.95 -8.10
N LEU A 89 -5.07 -17.37 -7.22
CA LEU A 89 -4.87 -16.76 -5.90
C LEU A 89 -3.72 -15.75 -5.96
N SER A 90 -4.05 -14.47 -5.81
CA SER A 90 -3.09 -13.37 -5.81
C SER A 90 -2.59 -13.06 -4.39
N MET A 91 -1.33 -13.33 -4.11
CA MET A 91 -0.63 -12.89 -2.89
C MET A 91 0.06 -11.52 -3.07
N ALA A 92 -0.44 -10.69 -4.00
CA ALA A 92 -0.03 -9.29 -4.13
C ALA A 92 -0.88 -8.39 -3.23
N CYS A 93 -0.55 -7.09 -3.17
CA CYS A 93 -1.48 -6.09 -2.63
C CYS A 93 -2.63 -5.82 -3.62
N GLY A 94 -3.63 -5.05 -3.21
CA GLY A 94 -4.86 -4.82 -3.98
C GLY A 94 -4.63 -4.17 -5.36
N ASP A 95 -3.58 -3.38 -5.54
CA ASP A 95 -3.18 -2.85 -6.86
C ASP A 95 -2.65 -3.98 -7.77
N GLY A 96 -1.79 -4.84 -7.23
CA GLY A 96 -1.28 -6.02 -7.95
C GLY A 96 -2.40 -7.00 -8.30
N THR A 97 -3.30 -7.31 -7.36
CA THR A 97 -4.45 -8.19 -7.62
C THR A 97 -5.35 -7.64 -8.71
N GLN A 98 -5.67 -6.34 -8.69
CA GLN A 98 -6.44 -5.71 -9.75
C GLN A 98 -5.72 -5.73 -11.11
N THR A 99 -4.39 -5.58 -11.11
CA THR A 99 -3.61 -5.65 -12.34
C THR A 99 -3.63 -7.06 -12.93
N ILE A 100 -3.46 -8.09 -12.10
CA ILE A 100 -3.59 -9.49 -12.52
C ILE A 100 -4.99 -9.77 -13.06
N ALA A 101 -6.04 -9.33 -12.35
CA ALA A 101 -7.43 -9.50 -12.79
C ALA A 101 -7.72 -8.83 -14.15
N LYS A 102 -7.13 -7.67 -14.43
CA LYS A 102 -7.23 -7.01 -15.74
C LYS A 102 -6.49 -7.76 -16.85
N VAL A 103 -5.40 -8.46 -16.54
CA VAL A 103 -4.69 -9.29 -17.54
C VAL A 103 -5.45 -10.59 -17.78
N MET A 104 -6.05 -11.15 -16.73
CA MET A 104 -6.74 -12.43 -16.71
C MET A 104 -8.26 -12.27 -16.71
N GLU A 105 -8.79 -11.51 -17.68
CA GLU A 105 -10.23 -11.14 -17.72
C GLU A 105 -11.18 -12.35 -17.75
N TYR A 106 -10.69 -13.52 -18.19
CA TYR A 106 -11.45 -14.77 -18.33
C TYR A 106 -11.28 -15.72 -17.13
N LYS A 107 -10.54 -15.32 -16.08
CA LYS A 107 -10.33 -16.14 -14.87
C LYS A 107 -10.65 -15.36 -13.59
N PRO A 108 -11.34 -15.97 -12.62
CA PRO A 108 -11.45 -15.41 -11.28
C PRO A 108 -10.08 -15.22 -10.64
N VAL A 109 -9.84 -14.03 -10.09
CA VAL A 109 -8.61 -13.68 -9.35
C VAL A 109 -8.99 -13.24 -7.96
N TYR A 110 -8.60 -14.02 -6.96
CA TYR A 110 -8.92 -13.77 -5.55
C TYR A 110 -7.73 -13.20 -4.79
N PRO A 111 -7.91 -12.19 -3.94
CA PRO A 111 -6.84 -11.67 -3.09
C PRO A 111 -6.59 -12.60 -1.91
N ALA A 112 -5.32 -12.94 -1.66
CA ALA A 112 -4.87 -13.58 -0.42
C ALA A 112 -4.44 -12.57 0.65
N ASN A 113 -4.30 -11.29 0.28
CA ASN A 113 -3.77 -10.25 1.15
C ASN A 113 -4.70 -9.04 1.26
N ASP A 114 -4.69 -8.42 2.44
CA ASP A 114 -5.23 -7.09 2.66
C ASP A 114 -4.17 -6.02 2.41
N THR A 115 -4.60 -4.93 1.77
CA THR A 115 -3.78 -3.71 1.68
C THR A 115 -4.06 -2.84 2.89
N LEU A 116 -3.03 -2.62 3.71
CA LEU A 116 -3.18 -1.92 4.97
C LEU A 116 -2.99 -0.42 4.80
N PHE A 117 -1.79 0.01 4.36
CA PHE A 117 -1.45 1.42 4.19
C PHE A 117 -0.16 1.62 3.38
N ILE A 118 0.15 2.86 3.02
CA ILE A 118 1.46 3.21 2.44
C ILE A 118 2.40 3.61 3.58
N GLY A 119 3.46 2.82 3.74
CA GLY A 119 4.32 2.93 4.90
C GLY A 119 5.78 2.66 4.62
N GLU A 120 6.52 2.66 5.72
CA GLU A 120 7.91 2.30 5.82
C GLU A 120 8.12 1.13 6.80
N VAL A 121 9.21 0.41 6.60
CA VAL A 121 9.62 -0.71 7.46
C VAL A 121 10.53 -0.15 8.54
N GLN A 122 10.07 -0.16 9.79
CA GLN A 122 10.90 0.25 10.94
C GLN A 122 11.89 -0.88 11.27
N MET A 123 11.38 -2.11 11.29
CA MET A 123 12.12 -3.35 11.41
C MET A 123 11.23 -4.47 10.85
N LEU A 124 11.78 -5.65 10.57
CA LEU A 124 10.98 -6.77 10.08
C LEU A 124 9.83 -7.07 11.06
N GLY A 125 8.60 -7.09 10.54
CA GLY A 125 7.37 -7.27 11.33
C GLY A 125 6.81 -5.99 11.98
N ARG A 126 7.48 -4.84 11.87
CA ARG A 126 6.98 -3.55 12.39
C ARG A 126 6.98 -2.49 11.30
N TYR A 127 5.79 -2.01 10.98
CA TYR A 127 5.53 -1.05 9.92
C TYR A 127 4.87 0.21 10.47
N GLU A 128 5.17 1.36 9.87
CA GLU A 128 4.56 2.64 10.23
C GLU A 128 3.99 3.31 8.99
N GLU A 129 2.80 3.92 9.13
CA GLU A 129 2.20 4.68 8.04
C GLU A 129 2.97 5.98 7.80
N ALA A 130 3.41 6.19 6.56
CA ALA A 130 4.23 7.32 6.17
C ALA A 130 3.54 8.26 5.18
N CYS A 131 2.56 7.78 4.41
CA CYS A 131 1.91 8.59 3.37
C CYS A 131 0.44 8.24 3.15
N ARG A 132 -0.40 9.26 2.90
CA ARG A 132 -1.81 9.09 2.47
C ARG A 132 -2.02 9.17 0.95
N ALA A 133 -0.94 9.32 0.17
CA ALA A 133 -0.98 9.54 -1.29
C ALA A 133 -2.02 10.61 -1.70
N CYS A 134 -2.04 11.73 -0.97
CA CYS A 134 -3.08 12.75 -1.12
C CYS A 134 -2.92 13.70 -2.32
N GLY A 135 -1.80 13.62 -3.04
CA GLY A 135 -1.52 14.49 -4.19
C GLY A 135 -1.09 15.92 -3.83
N ASP A 136 -0.93 16.23 -2.54
CA ASP A 136 -0.62 17.58 -2.04
C ASP A 136 0.46 17.49 -0.95
N CYS A 137 1.71 17.37 -1.36
CA CYS A 137 2.82 17.06 -0.46
C CYS A 137 3.25 18.28 0.36
N GLN A 138 3.20 18.14 1.68
CA GLN A 138 3.52 19.23 2.63
C GLN A 138 4.92 19.11 3.26
N LEU A 139 5.68 18.06 2.90
CA LEU A 139 6.95 17.70 3.54
C LEU A 139 8.03 18.79 3.45
N ALA A 140 8.00 19.58 2.37
CA ALA A 140 9.03 20.59 2.10
C ALA A 140 9.13 21.64 3.20
N TRP A 141 8.00 22.07 3.77
CA TRP A 141 8.00 23.14 4.77
C TRP A 141 7.84 22.62 6.21
N THR A 142 7.45 21.36 6.39
CA THR A 142 7.31 20.72 7.71
C THR A 142 8.57 19.96 8.14
N GLY A 143 9.71 20.22 7.50
CA GLY A 143 10.99 19.58 7.84
C GLY A 143 11.03 18.08 7.56
N GLY A 144 10.22 17.62 6.59
CA GLY A 144 10.13 16.20 6.21
C GLY A 144 9.21 15.35 7.08
N ILE A 145 8.39 15.96 7.95
CA ILE A 145 7.39 15.23 8.76
C ILE A 145 6.00 15.48 8.17
N CYS A 146 5.28 14.42 7.79
CA CYS A 146 3.96 14.56 7.19
C CYS A 146 2.93 14.98 8.25
N PRO A 147 2.35 16.19 8.18
CA PRO A 147 1.35 16.64 9.15
C PRO A 147 0.04 15.84 9.07
N VAL A 148 -0.21 15.17 7.94
CA VAL A 148 -1.44 14.38 7.72
C VAL A 148 -1.38 13.00 8.36
N THR A 149 -0.25 12.29 8.23
CA THR A 149 -0.11 10.94 8.82
C THR A 149 0.39 10.99 10.26
N SER A 150 1.26 11.94 10.61
CA SER A 150 1.81 12.01 11.96
C SER A 150 0.86 12.67 12.97
N CYS A 151 -0.13 13.46 12.54
CA CYS A 151 -1.10 14.08 13.43
C CYS A 151 -2.38 13.24 13.47
N SER A 152 -2.81 12.79 14.66
CA SER A 152 -4.06 12.03 14.83
C SER A 152 -5.31 12.79 14.36
N LYS A 153 -5.23 14.12 14.25
CA LYS A 153 -6.31 14.97 13.71
C LYS A 153 -6.10 15.37 12.25
N GLY A 154 -4.97 15.01 11.64
CA GLY A 154 -4.63 15.37 10.26
C GLY A 154 -4.52 16.88 9.99
N LEU A 155 -4.20 17.68 11.02
CA LEU A 155 -4.15 19.14 10.92
C LEU A 155 -2.99 19.63 10.08
N LEU A 156 -3.25 20.57 9.18
CA LEU A 156 -2.27 21.14 8.25
C LEU A 156 -1.76 22.52 8.66
N ASN A 157 -2.58 23.31 9.37
CA ASN A 157 -2.32 24.72 9.63
C ASN A 157 -1.77 24.98 11.04
N GLY A 158 -0.99 24.03 11.59
CA GLY A 158 -0.34 24.19 12.88
C GLY A 158 -0.96 23.35 14.01
N ALA A 159 -0.40 23.53 15.21
CA ALA A 159 -0.77 22.76 16.40
C ALA A 159 -2.17 23.11 16.89
N CYS A 160 -2.89 22.11 17.40
CA CYS A 160 -4.19 22.30 18.07
C CYS A 160 -4.09 22.80 19.53
N GLY A 161 -2.89 22.95 20.09
CA GLY A 161 -2.68 23.28 21.51
C GLY A 161 -2.84 22.10 22.47
N GLY A 162 -3.45 20.99 22.05
CA GLY A 162 -3.65 19.78 22.86
C GLY A 162 -2.43 18.86 23.00
N ALA A 163 -1.22 19.41 23.03
CA ALA A 163 -0.05 18.61 23.40
C ALA A 163 0.15 18.70 24.92
N ASP A 164 0.43 17.58 25.58
CA ASP A 164 0.74 17.62 27.01
C ASP A 164 2.13 18.24 27.28
N LYS A 165 2.47 18.40 28.57
CA LYS A 165 3.76 18.95 29.01
C LYS A 165 4.98 18.19 28.49
N ASP A 166 4.82 16.90 28.16
CA ASP A 166 5.88 16.02 27.66
C ASP A 166 5.91 15.98 26.12
N GLY A 167 4.98 16.70 25.45
CA GLY A 167 4.87 16.81 24.00
C GLY A 167 4.12 15.65 23.34
N ARG A 168 3.30 14.89 24.08
CA ARG A 168 2.45 13.81 23.56
C ARG A 168 1.13 14.35 23.04
N CYS A 169 0.48 13.61 22.14
CA CYS A 169 -0.81 13.99 21.56
C CYS A 169 -1.98 13.72 22.53
N GLU A 170 -2.90 14.68 22.71
CA GLU A 170 -4.12 14.46 23.53
C GLU A 170 -5.04 13.34 23.01
N VAL A 171 -5.04 13.07 21.70
CA VAL A 171 -5.92 12.05 21.11
C VAL A 171 -5.37 10.65 21.33
N ASN A 172 -4.04 10.52 21.30
CA ASN A 172 -3.36 9.26 21.59
C ASN A 172 -2.04 9.56 22.34
N PRO A 173 -2.01 9.40 23.66
CA PRO A 173 -0.84 9.66 24.50
C PRO A 173 0.38 8.76 24.22
N GLU A 174 0.22 7.68 23.44
CA GLU A 174 1.35 6.85 22.99
C GLU A 174 2.16 7.52 21.87
N TYR A 175 1.56 8.49 21.15
CA TYR A 175 2.23 9.19 20.06
C TYR A 175 2.72 10.57 20.49
N SER A 176 3.96 10.87 20.08
CA SER A 176 4.50 12.23 20.13
C SER A 176 3.72 13.14 19.19
N CYS A 177 3.34 14.33 19.66
CA CYS A 177 2.61 15.31 18.86
C CYS A 177 3.37 15.67 17.58
N ALA A 178 2.72 15.53 16.42
CA ALA A 178 3.30 15.86 15.12
C ALA A 178 3.90 17.26 15.06
N TRP A 179 3.18 18.26 15.58
CA TRP A 179 3.60 19.66 15.52
C TRP A 179 4.77 19.98 16.46
N VAL A 180 4.86 19.29 17.60
CA VAL A 180 6.05 19.35 18.46
C VAL A 180 7.25 18.73 17.72
N LYS A 181 7.07 17.60 17.03
CA LYS A 181 8.12 16.97 16.20
C LYS A 181 8.56 17.90 15.06
N ILE A 182 7.61 18.53 14.37
CA ILE A 182 7.87 19.49 13.27
C ILE A 182 8.65 20.69 13.79
N TYR A 183 8.19 21.34 14.86
CA TYR A 183 8.89 22.48 15.47
C TYR A 183 10.35 22.14 15.80
N LYS A 184 10.56 21.07 16.58
CA LYS A 184 11.91 20.63 16.99
C LYS A 184 12.80 20.28 15.79
N ARG A 185 12.20 19.78 14.70
CA ARG A 185 12.93 19.46 13.46
C ARG A 185 13.33 20.74 12.71
N LEU A 186 12.40 21.69 12.55
CA LEU A 186 12.66 22.97 11.88
C LEU A 186 13.67 23.83 12.65
N GLU A 187 13.62 23.82 13.98
CA GLU A 187 14.62 24.47 14.83
C GLU A 187 16.03 23.94 14.55
N ARG A 188 16.20 22.61 14.50
CA ARG A 188 17.49 21.98 14.15
C ARG A 188 17.95 22.28 12.73
N LEU A 189 17.03 22.51 11.80
CA LEU A 189 17.33 22.85 10.41
C LEU A 189 17.52 24.36 10.20
N ASN A 190 17.32 25.19 11.23
CA ASN A 190 17.27 26.65 11.13
C ASN A 190 16.25 27.14 10.09
N GLN A 191 15.04 26.56 10.12
CA GLN A 191 13.94 26.81 9.16
C GLN A 191 12.62 27.18 9.86
N LEU A 192 12.67 27.79 11.06
CA LEU A 192 11.49 28.14 11.85
C LEU A 192 10.59 29.17 11.16
N GLU A 193 11.12 29.98 10.25
CA GLU A 193 10.37 30.93 9.43
C GLU A 193 9.29 30.24 8.58
N ASN A 194 9.41 28.94 8.32
CA ASN A 194 8.36 28.19 7.63
C ASN A 194 7.06 28.14 8.44
N LEU A 195 7.10 28.17 9.78
CA LEU A 195 5.90 28.17 10.62
C LEU A 195 5.17 29.52 10.63
N LEU A 196 5.86 30.61 10.28
CA LEU A 196 5.29 31.95 10.25
C LEU A 196 4.53 32.26 8.96
N LYS A 197 4.75 31.47 7.91
CA LYS A 197 4.10 31.66 6.61
C LYS A 197 2.64 31.20 6.67
N VAL A 198 1.72 32.09 6.31
CA VAL A 198 0.31 31.72 6.07
C VAL A 198 0.27 30.84 4.81
N ARG A 199 -0.51 29.76 4.88
CA ARG A 199 -0.69 28.82 3.78
C ARG A 199 -2.17 28.70 3.48
N ASP A 200 -2.45 28.48 2.20
CA ASP A 200 -3.81 28.27 1.73
C ASP A 200 -4.42 27.01 2.33
N GLU A 201 -5.75 27.00 2.32
CA GLU A 201 -6.52 25.83 2.67
C GLU A 201 -6.16 24.65 1.77
N ARG A 202 -6.24 23.44 2.34
CA ARG A 202 -5.97 22.23 1.58
C ARG A 202 -7.01 22.05 0.48
N ASP A 203 -6.54 21.90 -0.75
CA ASP A 203 -7.39 21.54 -1.88
C ASP A 203 -7.76 20.04 -1.82
N TYR A 204 -8.94 19.75 -1.27
CA TYR A 204 -9.49 18.40 -1.21
C TYR A 204 -9.97 17.86 -2.57
N SER A 205 -10.09 18.69 -3.61
CA SER A 205 -10.44 18.18 -4.96
C SER A 205 -9.35 17.25 -5.53
N LYS A 206 -8.10 17.42 -5.09
CA LYS A 206 -6.95 16.54 -5.42
C LYS A 206 -7.11 15.10 -4.88
N LEU A 207 -7.98 14.91 -3.89
CA LEU A 207 -8.32 13.62 -3.28
C LEU A 207 -9.50 12.91 -3.96
N ASN A 208 -10.01 13.43 -5.09
CA ASN A 208 -11.15 12.84 -5.81
C ASN A 208 -10.99 11.33 -6.07
N ARG A 209 -12.09 10.59 -5.92
CA ARG A 209 -12.14 9.13 -6.08
C ARG A 209 -12.13 8.78 -7.58
N LYS A 210 -11.26 7.83 -7.96
CA LYS A 210 -10.81 7.48 -9.31
C LYS A 210 -9.97 8.59 -9.97
N ARG A 211 -8.66 8.47 -9.81
CA ARG A 211 -7.66 9.36 -10.44
C ARG A 211 -7.04 8.63 -11.62
N ASP A 212 -7.08 9.28 -12.77
CA ASP A 212 -6.36 8.90 -13.97
C ASP A 212 -5.70 10.18 -14.50
N ILE A 213 -4.39 10.13 -14.76
CA ILE A 213 -3.62 11.32 -15.10
C ILE A 213 -2.41 10.94 -15.93
N THR A 214 -2.19 11.70 -16.99
CA THR A 214 -0.93 11.69 -17.73
C THR A 214 0.04 12.72 -17.15
N MET A 215 1.35 12.45 -17.26
CA MET A 215 2.36 13.43 -16.84
C MET A 215 2.24 14.76 -17.59
N LYS A 216 1.75 14.73 -18.83
CA LYS A 216 1.44 15.92 -19.61
C LYS A 216 0.37 16.78 -18.93
N GLU A 217 -0.79 16.19 -18.61
CA GLU A 217 -1.88 16.90 -17.92
C GLU A 217 -1.46 17.45 -16.56
N LEU A 218 -0.67 16.69 -15.79
CA LEU A 218 -0.16 17.16 -14.51
C LEU A 218 0.73 18.40 -14.67
N ASN A 219 1.63 18.37 -15.65
CA ASN A 219 2.54 19.48 -15.92
C ASN A 219 1.78 20.72 -16.44
N ASP A 220 0.76 20.52 -17.28
CA ASP A 220 -0.05 21.62 -17.80
C ASP A 220 -0.90 22.27 -16.70
N ARG A 221 -1.43 21.51 -15.74
CA ARG A 221 -2.14 22.04 -14.56
C ARG A 221 -1.25 22.90 -13.67
N ARG A 222 0.04 22.57 -13.55
CA ARG A 222 1.01 23.29 -12.69
C ARG A 222 1.55 24.58 -13.32
N LYS A 223 1.37 24.78 -14.62
CA LYS A 223 1.77 26.00 -15.33
C LYS A 223 0.72 27.11 -15.27
N ARG A 224 -0.51 26.77 -14.90
CA ARG A 224 -1.61 27.71 -14.67
C ARG A 224 -1.56 28.23 -13.25
#